data_AF-A0A522BNA9-F1
#
_entry.id   AF-A0A522BNA9-F1
#
_cell.length_a   1.000
_cell.length_b   1.000
_cell.length_c   1.000
_cell.angle_alpha   90.00
_cell.angle_beta   90.00
_cell.angle_gamma   90.00
#
_symmetry.space_group_name_H-M   'P 1'
#
loop_
_entity.id
_entity.type
_entity.pdbx_description
1 polymer ?
#
loop_
_entity_poly.entity_id
_entity_poly.type
_entity_poly.pdbx_seq_one_letter_code
_entity_poly.pdbx_strand_id
1 'polypeptide(L)'
;MAEAERKTDAAAASGQRVKWNVESLKSSYVNFANANSTKEEVVLNFGLNASWDRTQPEMEIELGHRLVMSPFAAKRLTELLARLMDEYETRYGPLK
;
A
#
# COMPACT_ATOMS: atom_id res chain seq x y z
N MET A 1 4.04 -56.23 -23.70
CA MET A 1 3.36 -55.02 -24.18
C MET A 1 3.06 -54.20 -22.91
N ALA A 2 4.05 -53.58 -22.27
CA ALA A 2 4.71 -52.32 -22.64
C ALA A 2 3.74 -51.13 -22.64
N GLU A 3 3.85 -50.30 -21.59
CA GLU A 3 3.87 -48.82 -21.58
C GLU A 3 3.51 -48.35 -20.16
N ALA A 4 4.51 -48.09 -19.30
CA ALA A 4 5.34 -46.88 -19.24
C ALA A 4 4.64 -45.74 -18.49
N GLU A 5 5.27 -45.39 -17.36
CA GLU A 5 5.07 -44.18 -16.56
C GLU A 5 4.76 -42.93 -17.40
N ARG A 6 3.80 -42.13 -16.92
CA ARG A 6 3.91 -40.68 -17.03
C ARG A 6 3.69 -40.06 -15.66
N LYS A 7 4.79 -39.93 -14.92
CA LYS A 7 4.94 -38.91 -13.87
C LYS A 7 4.61 -37.56 -14.50
N THR A 8 3.48 -36.98 -14.14
CA THR A 8 3.29 -35.54 -14.22
C THR A 8 3.68 -34.98 -12.87
N ASP A 9 4.95 -34.61 -12.77
CA ASP A 9 5.44 -33.58 -11.86
C ASP A 9 4.57 -32.33 -12.06
N ALA A 10 3.48 -32.24 -11.29
CA ALA A 10 2.82 -30.97 -11.05
C ALA A 10 3.72 -30.23 -10.07
N ALA A 11 4.63 -29.41 -10.62
CA ALA A 11 5.44 -28.47 -9.87
C ALA A 11 4.53 -27.69 -8.91
N ALA A 12 4.56 -28.10 -7.65
CA ALA A 12 3.88 -27.39 -6.58
C ALA A 12 4.51 -26.00 -6.56
N ALA A 13 3.75 -25.00 -7.01
CA ALA A 13 4.10 -23.62 -6.82
C ALA A 13 4.36 -23.45 -5.32
N SER A 14 5.63 -23.34 -4.94
CA SER A 14 6.07 -23.06 -3.57
C SER A 14 5.76 -21.61 -3.27
N GLY A 15 4.46 -21.27 -3.29
CA GLY A 15 3.95 -20.01 -2.82
C GLY A 15 4.21 -19.97 -1.33
N GLN A 16 5.11 -19.09 -0.90
CA GLN A 16 5.33 -18.82 0.50
C GLN A 16 3.99 -18.48 1.16
N ARG A 17 3.57 -19.28 2.13
CA ARG A 17 2.37 -18.99 2.91
C ARG A 17 2.63 -17.76 3.76
N VAL A 18 2.02 -16.63 3.39
CA VAL A 18 2.10 -15.38 4.15
C VAL A 18 1.20 -15.49 5.37
N LYS A 19 1.78 -15.47 6.58
CA LYS A 19 1.02 -15.33 7.82
C LYS A 19 0.95 -13.85 8.17
N TRP A 20 -0.25 -13.30 8.19
CA TRP A 20 -0.49 -11.93 8.63
C TRP A 20 -0.47 -11.87 10.16
N ASN A 21 0.52 -11.21 10.77
CA ASN A 21 0.46 -10.85 12.18
C ASN A 21 -0.12 -9.43 12.29
N VAL A 22 -1.23 -9.31 13.01
CA VAL A 22 -1.99 -8.06 13.20
C VAL A 22 -1.94 -7.54 14.64
N GLU A 23 -1.16 -8.15 15.54
CA GLU A 23 -1.11 -7.80 16.97
C GLU A 23 -0.76 -6.32 17.21
N SER A 24 0.15 -5.76 16.39
CA SER A 24 0.59 -4.37 16.50
C SER A 24 0.04 -3.48 15.37
N LEU A 25 -0.99 -3.94 14.66
CA LEU A 25 -1.54 -3.20 13.52
C LEU A 25 -2.30 -1.96 14.02
N LYS A 26 -1.83 -0.79 13.64
CA LYS A 26 -2.50 0.48 13.93
C LYS A 26 -3.37 0.87 12.74
N SER A 27 -4.65 1.09 13.00
CA SER A 27 -5.58 1.68 12.03
C SER A 27 -5.85 3.12 12.41
N SER A 28 -5.77 4.04 11.46
CA SER A 28 -6.18 5.43 11.68
C SER A 28 -6.75 6.00 10.39
N TYR A 29 -7.78 6.83 10.56
CA TYR A 29 -8.28 7.64 9.48
C TYR A 29 -7.25 8.74 9.17
N VAL A 30 -7.05 9.01 7.88
CA VAL A 30 -6.11 10.01 7.38
C VAL A 30 -6.74 10.67 6.15
N ASN A 31 -6.63 11.98 6.03
CA ASN A 31 -7.10 12.76 4.87
C ASN A 31 -5.98 13.58 4.22
N PHE A 32 -4.79 13.56 4.81
CA PHE A 32 -3.60 14.20 4.29
C PHE A 32 -2.46 13.18 4.18
N ALA A 33 -1.73 13.23 3.07
CA ALA A 33 -0.53 12.44 2.84
C ALA A 33 0.57 13.31 2.24
N ASN A 34 1.78 13.19 2.76
CA ASN A 34 3.00 13.82 2.25
C ASN A 34 4.04 12.73 2.01
N ALA A 35 4.75 12.82 0.88
CA ALA A 35 5.84 11.93 0.53
C ALA A 35 7.14 12.71 0.28
N ASN A 36 8.25 12.18 0.79
CA ASN A 36 9.60 12.62 0.44
C ASN A 36 10.44 11.40 0.06
N SER A 37 11.40 11.56 -0.84
CA SER A 37 12.30 10.48 -1.27
C SER A 37 13.73 10.98 -1.34
N THR A 38 14.64 10.15 -0.86
CA THR A 38 16.07 10.23 -1.13
C THR A 38 16.47 9.04 -2.02
N LYS A 39 17.78 8.82 -2.24
CA LYS A 39 18.26 7.65 -2.97
C LYS A 39 18.15 6.38 -2.11
N GLU A 40 18.16 6.54 -0.80
CA GLU A 40 18.24 5.48 0.19
C GLU A 40 16.87 5.10 0.75
N GLU A 41 15.96 6.06 0.86
CA GLU A 41 14.67 5.87 1.51
C GLU A 41 13.54 6.69 0.89
N VAL A 42 12.32 6.21 1.12
CA VAL A 42 11.07 6.91 0.86
C VAL A 42 10.34 7.04 2.19
N VAL A 43 9.96 8.27 2.51
CA VAL A 43 9.24 8.63 3.73
C VAL A 43 7.84 9.08 3.35
N LEU A 44 6.84 8.38 3.86
CA LEU A 44 5.42 8.73 3.75
C LEU A 44 4.91 9.18 5.12
N ASN A 45 4.37 10.38 5.20
CA ASN A 45 3.71 10.92 6.38
C ASN A 45 2.20 10.98 6.10
N PHE A 46 1.41 10.44 7.02
CA PHE A 46 -0.05 10.50 6.96
C PHE A 46 -0.59 11.25 8.16
N GLY A 47 -1.62 12.05 7.92
CA GLY A 47 -2.19 12.92 8.93
C GLY A 47 -3.64 13.27 8.71
N LEU A 48 -4.12 14.06 9.65
CA LEU A 48 -5.44 14.68 9.65
C LEU A 48 -5.27 16.18 9.51
N ASN A 49 -5.83 16.71 8.44
CA ASN A 49 -6.14 18.11 8.35
C ASN A 49 -7.48 18.35 9.08
N ALA A 50 -7.39 18.99 10.25
CA ALA A 50 -8.52 19.37 11.10
C ALA A 50 -8.96 20.84 10.89
N SER A 51 -8.32 21.56 9.95
CA SER A 51 -8.67 22.96 9.66
C SER A 51 -10.02 23.04 8.95
N TRP A 52 -11.08 23.18 9.75
CA TRP A 52 -12.44 23.46 9.29
C TRP A 52 -12.63 24.95 8.99
N ASP A 53 -11.79 25.80 9.60
CA ASP A 53 -11.82 27.25 9.45
C ASP A 53 -10.87 27.71 8.34
N ARG A 54 -11.45 28.06 7.20
CA ARG A 54 -10.73 28.57 6.01
C ARG A 54 -10.23 30.01 6.16
N THR A 55 -10.50 30.67 7.29
CA THR A 55 -10.13 32.09 7.50
C THR A 55 -8.73 32.29 8.07
N GLN A 56 -8.11 31.21 8.59
CA GLN A 56 -6.72 31.28 9.06
C GLN A 56 -5.74 31.08 7.89
N PRO A 57 -4.65 31.87 7.83
CA PRO A 57 -3.65 31.74 6.78
C PRO A 57 -2.78 30.47 6.93
N GLU A 58 -2.73 29.88 8.12
CA GLU A 58 -1.97 28.66 8.39
C GLU A 58 -2.90 27.44 8.47
N MET A 59 -2.57 26.42 7.66
CA MET A 59 -3.22 25.12 7.69
C MET A 59 -2.45 24.20 8.63
N GLU A 60 -3.04 23.87 9.78
CA GLU A 60 -2.46 22.90 10.70
C GLU A 60 -2.81 21.47 10.25
N ILE A 61 -1.78 20.62 10.17
CA ILE A 61 -1.90 19.22 9.79
C ILE A 61 -1.32 18.37 10.91
N GLU A 62 -2.17 17.59 11.57
CA GLU A 62 -1.76 16.66 12.60
C GLU A 62 -1.20 15.38 11.94
N LEU A 63 0.10 15.15 12.04
CA LEU A 63 0.73 13.92 11.52
C LEU A 63 0.58 12.78 12.53
N GLY A 64 -0.16 11.74 12.14
CA GLY A 64 -0.42 10.57 12.99
C GLY A 64 0.49 9.37 12.70
N HIS A 65 0.96 9.23 11.46
CA HIS A 65 1.76 8.07 11.03
C HIS A 65 2.91 8.45 10.12
N ARG A 66 4.04 7.77 10.29
CA ARG A 66 5.19 7.84 9.38
C ARG A 66 5.60 6.43 8.98
N LEU A 67 5.71 6.20 7.68
CA LEU A 67 6.28 5.00 7.09
C LEU A 67 7.59 5.37 6.39
N VAL A 68 8.66 4.68 6.77
CA VAL A 68 9.97 4.79 6.10
C VAL A 68 10.26 3.45 5.46
N MET A 69 10.58 3.46 4.17
CA MET A 69 10.81 2.23 3.41
C MET A 69 11.86 2.43 2.34
N SER A 70 12.41 1.33 1.83
CA SER A 70 13.33 1.39 0.69
C SER A 70 12.60 1.77 -0.60
N PRO A 71 13.30 2.34 -1.60
CA PRO A 71 12.69 2.66 -2.90
C PRO A 71 12.03 1.46 -3.59
N PHE A 72 12.58 0.25 -3.40
CA PHE A 72 11.99 -0.99 -3.95
C PHE A 72 10.65 -1.35 -3.29
N ALA A 73 10.54 -1.16 -1.98
CA ALA A 73 9.28 -1.37 -1.27
C ALA A 73 8.24 -0.32 -1.67
N ALA A 74 8.65 0.94 -1.79
CA ALA A 74 7.80 2.02 -2.26
C ALA A 74 7.26 1.76 -3.67
N LYS A 75 8.09 1.27 -4.61
CA LYS A 75 7.64 0.90 -5.95
C LYS A 75 6.51 -0.14 -5.93
N ARG A 76 6.66 -1.19 -5.12
CA ARG A 76 5.63 -2.23 -4.97
C ARG A 76 4.34 -1.67 -4.37
N LEU A 77 4.47 -0.77 -3.39
CA LEU A 77 3.32 -0.07 -2.80
C LEU A 77 2.58 0.75 -3.86
N THR A 78 3.30 1.49 -4.70
CA THR A 78 2.68 2.28 -5.79
C THR A 78 1.92 1.39 -6.77
N GLU A 79 2.52 0.28 -7.23
CA GLU A 79 1.86 -0.65 -8.14
C GLU A 79 0.61 -1.29 -7.53
N LEU A 80 0.66 -1.63 -6.24
CA LEU A 80 -0.48 -2.19 -5.51
C LEU A 80 -1.58 -1.14 -5.35
N LEU A 81 -1.22 0.08 -4.95
CA LEU A 81 -2.18 1.17 -4.75
C LEU A 81 -2.87 1.54 -6.07
N ALA A 82 -2.12 1.65 -7.18
CA ALA A 82 -2.68 1.94 -8.49
C ALA A 82 -3.74 0.89 -8.89
N ARG A 83 -3.43 -0.40 -8.73
CA ARG A 83 -4.40 -1.48 -9.01
C ARG A 83 -5.66 -1.38 -8.15
N LEU A 84 -5.52 -1.08 -6.86
CA LEU A 84 -6.67 -0.91 -5.98
C LEU A 84 -7.55 0.28 -6.39
N MET A 85 -6.94 1.38 -6.83
CA MET A 85 -7.67 2.54 -7.35
C MET A 85 -8.38 2.21 -8.67
N ASP A 86 -7.70 1.55 -9.60
CA ASP A 86 -8.31 1.11 -10.88
C ASP A 86 -9.52 0.19 -10.64
N GLU A 87 -9.40 -0.77 -9.70
CA GLU A 87 -10.50 -1.65 -9.30
C GLU A 87 -11.65 -0.87 -8.66
N TYR A 88 -11.33 0.12 -7.82
CA TYR A 88 -12.34 0.99 -7.20
C TYR A 88 -13.09 1.79 -8.26
N GLU A 89 -12.38 2.48 -9.15
CA GLU A 89 -12.98 3.33 -10.18
C GLU A 89 -13.79 2.51 -11.20
N THR A 90 -13.35 1.29 -11.52
CA THR A 90 -14.12 0.37 -12.36
C THR A 90 -15.48 0.02 -11.74
N ARG A 91 -15.56 -0.06 -10.39
CA ARG A 91 -16.78 -0.44 -9.68
C ARG A 91 -17.69 0.75 -9.35
N TYR A 92 -17.11 1.91 -9.02
CA TYR A 92 -17.85 3.06 -8.48
C TYR A 92 -17.82 4.29 -9.38
N GLY A 93 -17.08 4.24 -10.50
CA GLY A 93 -16.85 5.36 -11.39
C GLY A 93 -15.56 6.13 -11.04
N PRO A 94 -15.09 6.98 -11.97
CA PRO A 94 -13.84 7.71 -11.82
C PRO A 94 -13.92 8.72 -10.67
N LEU A 95 -12.83 8.85 -9.91
CA LEU A 95 -12.66 9.93 -8.95
C LEU A 95 -12.34 11.22 -9.71
N LYS A 96 -13.07 12.30 -9.41
CA LYS A 96 -12.91 13.61 -10.06
C LYS A 96 -12.16 14.59 -9.16
#